data_AF-A0A8H6LW57-F1
#
_entry.id   AF-A0A8H6LW57-F1
#
_cell.length_a   1.000
_cell.length_b   1.000
_cell.length_c   1.000
_cell.angle_alpha   90.00
_cell.angle_beta   90.00
_cell.angle_gamma   90.00
#
_symmetry.space_group_name_H-M   'P 1'
#
loop_
_entity.id
_entity.type
_entity.pdbx_description
1 polymer ?
#
loop_
_entity_poly.entity_id
_entity_poly.type
_entity_poly.pdbx_seq_one_letter_code
_entity_poly.pdbx_strand_id
1 'polypeptide(L)'
;PIHGNYHGYYAKRPSPHLSDTRLRLLPAGTFTNATVLDVGCNEGWVTCEIAQVYGAAKVVGVDIDESLVEAAWRRRRAVWSLQAPPTTSTTTLHPTEPRAAAEPNISDSPPKKKRKRTVPKNTPTTQAPVPPATQQHDADPVPDLPARAYFPASCLHEFGPQPIPPSIKGEVQGERGSGRGKTAFPHNVSFRAADWTATDIPEDKAGYDVIVVFSLTKWIHLHALDTGLTAFFQKLHRVLRPGGTLVLEPQPWESYTKARRMSPTLKENYSKLLLRPEGFGEVLREVGFAGPVRMGCGGEGGEYFLALLASVGFG
;
A
#
# COMPACT_ATOMS: atom_id res chain seq x y z
N PRO A 1 20.28 2.64 10.87
CA PRO A 1 19.67 1.38 11.38
C PRO A 1 20.30 0.19 10.67
N ILE A 2 20.86 -0.80 11.38
CA ILE A 2 21.56 -1.95 10.75
C ILE A 2 20.62 -3.05 10.23
N HIS A 3 19.33 -2.98 10.54
CA HIS A 3 18.29 -3.90 10.06
C HIS A 3 17.40 -3.29 8.97
N GLY A 4 17.72 -2.09 8.49
CA GLY A 4 16.87 -1.39 7.51
C GLY A 4 15.59 -0.77 8.08
N ASN A 5 15.43 -0.75 9.39
CA ASN A 5 14.37 -0.10 10.14
C ASN A 5 14.49 1.43 10.08
N TYR A 6 14.32 2.01 8.88
CA TYR A 6 14.35 3.46 8.68
C TYR A 6 13.01 4.08 9.03
N HIS A 7 13.00 5.04 9.97
CA HIS A 7 11.86 5.93 10.18
C HIS A 7 11.63 6.82 8.97
N GLY A 8 10.35 7.09 8.65
CA GLY A 8 9.97 7.91 7.50
C GLY A 8 10.40 7.32 6.16
N TYR A 9 10.58 6.00 6.06
CA TYR A 9 10.95 5.31 4.81
C TYR A 9 10.02 5.71 3.65
N TYR A 10 8.72 5.78 3.93
CA TYR A 10 7.70 6.15 2.96
C TYR A 10 7.50 7.67 2.81
N ALA A 11 7.94 8.48 3.77
CA ALA A 11 7.79 9.93 3.74
C ALA A 11 8.67 10.61 2.67
N LYS A 12 9.72 9.93 2.21
CA LYS A 12 10.61 10.39 1.14
C LYS A 12 10.01 10.20 -0.26
N ARG A 13 8.91 9.46 -0.39
CA ARG A 13 8.31 9.18 -1.69
C ARG A 13 7.67 10.46 -2.26
N PRO A 14 7.77 10.71 -3.58
CA PRO A 14 7.32 11.96 -4.20
C PRO A 14 5.82 12.29 -4.02
N SER A 15 5.03 11.36 -3.46
CA SER A 15 3.59 11.49 -3.32
C SER A 15 3.05 10.65 -2.17
N PRO A 16 3.15 11.10 -0.90
CA PRO A 16 2.66 10.35 0.27
C PRO A 16 1.13 10.16 0.29
N HIS A 17 0.40 10.85 -0.60
CA HIS A 17 -1.04 10.74 -0.78
C HIS A 17 -1.46 9.86 -1.97
N LEU A 18 -0.51 9.52 -2.87
CA LEU A 18 -0.78 8.57 -3.96
C LEU A 18 -0.54 7.14 -3.47
N SER A 19 -1.25 6.22 -4.11
CA SER A 19 -1.10 4.78 -3.90
C SER A 19 0.33 4.31 -4.18
N ASP A 20 0.86 3.42 -3.33
CA ASP A 20 2.21 2.84 -3.51
C ASP A 20 2.32 2.24 -4.91
N THR A 21 3.30 2.71 -5.69
CA THR A 21 3.49 2.30 -7.08
C THR A 21 3.68 0.80 -7.23
N ARG A 22 4.22 0.11 -6.22
CA ARG A 22 4.41 -1.34 -6.25
C ARG A 22 3.09 -2.10 -6.23
N LEU A 23 2.08 -1.59 -5.53
CA LEU A 23 0.77 -2.22 -5.48
C LEU A 23 0.01 -2.08 -6.80
N ARG A 24 0.25 -0.99 -7.54
CA ARG A 24 -0.37 -0.72 -8.85
C ARG A 24 0.11 -1.65 -9.96
N LEU A 25 1.25 -2.32 -9.78
CA LEU A 25 1.82 -3.25 -10.75
C LEU A 25 1.23 -4.66 -10.62
N LEU A 26 0.46 -4.92 -9.57
CA LEU A 26 -0.11 -6.23 -9.30
C LEU A 26 -1.43 -6.40 -10.06
N PRO A 27 -1.79 -7.64 -10.49
CA PRO A 27 -3.06 -7.89 -11.15
C PRO A 27 -4.24 -7.39 -10.33
N ALA A 28 -5.26 -6.87 -11.01
CA ALA A 28 -6.52 -6.51 -10.37
C ALA A 28 -7.07 -7.72 -9.59
N GLY A 29 -7.56 -7.49 -8.38
CA GLY A 29 -8.12 -8.54 -7.54
C GLY A 29 -7.11 -9.34 -6.71
N THR A 30 -5.79 -9.11 -6.85
CA THR A 30 -4.73 -9.81 -6.07
C THR A 30 -5.07 -9.90 -4.58
N PHE A 31 -5.61 -8.82 -3.99
CA PHE A 31 -5.92 -8.76 -2.56
C PHE A 31 -7.41 -8.88 -2.24
N THR A 32 -8.29 -9.03 -3.24
CA THR A 32 -9.74 -9.01 -2.99
C THR A 32 -10.15 -10.19 -2.13
N ASN A 33 -10.80 -9.90 -1.00
CA ASN A 33 -11.22 -10.87 0.02
C ASN A 33 -10.07 -11.74 0.58
N ALA A 34 -8.80 -11.34 0.38
CA ALA A 34 -7.64 -12.12 0.74
C ALA A 34 -7.26 -11.97 2.23
N THR A 35 -6.64 -13.01 2.78
CA THR A 35 -5.84 -12.98 4.01
C THR A 35 -4.40 -12.69 3.65
N VAL A 36 -3.90 -11.52 4.04
CA VAL A 36 -2.61 -10.98 3.60
C VAL A 36 -1.63 -10.89 4.77
N LEU A 37 -0.37 -11.27 4.54
CA LEU A 37 0.76 -10.97 5.42
C LEU A 37 1.69 -9.94 4.75
N ASP A 38 2.11 -8.93 5.50
CA ASP A 38 3.11 -7.94 5.09
C ASP A 38 4.34 -8.05 6.00
N VAL A 39 5.41 -8.67 5.49
CA VAL A 39 6.64 -8.93 6.25
C VAL A 39 7.60 -7.75 6.11
N GLY A 40 8.03 -7.17 7.23
CA GLY A 40 8.80 -5.93 7.25
C GLY A 40 7.92 -4.72 7.00
N CYS A 41 6.76 -4.65 7.67
CA CYS A 41 5.72 -3.66 7.38
C CYS A 41 6.11 -2.21 7.68
N ASN A 42 7.22 -1.98 8.40
CA ASN A 42 7.71 -0.67 8.83
C ASN A 42 6.57 0.10 9.52
N GLU A 43 6.36 1.38 9.20
CA GLU A 43 5.30 2.24 9.74
C GLU A 43 3.90 1.94 9.14
N GLY A 44 3.71 0.80 8.47
CA GLY A 44 2.41 0.29 8.04
C GLY A 44 1.76 1.03 6.87
N TRP A 45 2.53 1.76 6.04
CA TRP A 45 1.98 2.53 4.92
C TRP A 45 1.33 1.63 3.86
N VAL A 46 2.08 0.64 3.38
CA VAL A 46 1.60 -0.38 2.43
C VAL A 46 0.50 -1.22 3.05
N THR A 47 0.73 -1.70 4.28
CA THR A 47 -0.21 -2.56 5.01
C THR A 47 -1.59 -1.91 5.16
N CYS A 48 -1.64 -0.64 5.58
CA CYS A 48 -2.90 0.09 5.71
C CYS A 48 -3.55 0.32 4.35
N GLU A 49 -2.76 0.56 3.30
CA GLU A 49 -3.29 0.76 1.95
C GLU A 49 -3.93 -0.52 1.39
N ILE A 50 -3.28 -1.68 1.52
CA ILE A 50 -3.85 -2.98 1.13
C ILE A 50 -5.19 -3.18 1.84
N ALA A 51 -5.23 -2.96 3.15
CA ALA A 51 -6.42 -3.14 3.98
C ALA A 51 -7.56 -2.16 3.66
N GLN A 52 -7.23 -0.91 3.34
CA GLN A 52 -8.21 0.15 3.12
C GLN A 52 -8.79 0.15 1.71
N VAL A 53 -7.97 -0.17 0.70
CA VAL A 53 -8.30 0.11 -0.70
C VAL A 53 -8.36 -1.13 -1.58
N TYR A 54 -7.51 -2.12 -1.35
CA TYR A 54 -7.39 -3.26 -2.25
C TYR A 54 -8.34 -4.43 -1.89
N GLY A 55 -9.28 -4.19 -0.97
CA GLY A 55 -10.37 -5.12 -0.65
C GLY A 55 -9.96 -6.36 0.15
N ALA A 56 -8.80 -6.33 0.83
CA ALA A 56 -8.37 -7.44 1.67
C ALA A 56 -9.32 -7.69 2.85
N ALA A 57 -9.65 -8.96 3.09
CA ALA A 57 -10.50 -9.36 4.21
C ALA A 57 -9.74 -9.31 5.54
N LYS A 58 -8.43 -9.56 5.52
CA LYS A 58 -7.55 -9.47 6.68
C LYS A 58 -6.12 -9.15 6.22
N VAL A 59 -5.43 -8.26 6.91
CA VAL A 59 -4.03 -7.89 6.66
C VAL A 59 -3.28 -7.90 7.99
N VAL A 60 -2.16 -8.61 8.05
CA VAL A 60 -1.27 -8.64 9.21
C VAL A 60 0.06 -8.03 8.79
N GLY A 61 0.45 -6.91 9.40
CA GLY A 61 1.80 -6.37 9.27
C GLY A 61 2.70 -6.87 10.38
N VAL A 62 3.92 -7.30 10.05
CA VAL A 62 4.93 -7.69 11.03
C VAL A 62 6.21 -6.91 10.78
N ASP A 63 6.80 -6.36 11.83
CA ASP A 63 8.14 -5.77 11.79
C ASP A 63 8.94 -6.19 13.02
N ILE A 64 10.26 -6.20 12.92
CA ILE A 64 11.14 -6.53 14.04
C ILE A 64 11.25 -5.38 15.04
N ASP A 65 11.01 -4.15 14.59
CA ASP A 65 11.13 -2.95 15.43
C ASP A 65 9.78 -2.56 16.05
N GLU A 66 9.68 -2.70 17.36
CA GLU A 66 8.47 -2.38 18.12
C GLU A 66 8.04 -0.91 17.94
N SER A 67 8.98 0.03 17.84
CA SER A 67 8.66 1.45 17.65
C SER A 67 8.04 1.74 16.28
N LEU A 68 8.45 0.99 15.24
CA LEU A 68 7.83 1.07 13.91
C LEU A 68 6.43 0.44 13.92
N VAL A 69 6.24 -0.65 14.66
CA VAL A 69 4.93 -1.27 14.86
C VAL A 69 3.97 -0.33 15.61
N GLU A 70 4.43 0.37 16.63
CA GLU A 70 3.66 1.44 17.29
C GLU A 70 3.31 2.58 16.32
N ALA A 71 4.25 2.97 15.45
CA ALA A 71 3.98 3.94 14.38
C ALA A 71 2.94 3.41 13.37
N ALA A 72 2.96 2.12 13.03
CA ALA A 72 1.97 1.48 12.18
C ALA A 72 0.57 1.48 12.80
N TRP A 73 0.46 1.20 14.10
CA TRP A 73 -0.80 1.33 14.84
C TRP A 73 -1.32 2.77 14.87
N ARG A 74 -0.43 3.77 15.02
CA ARG A 74 -0.78 5.20 14.90
C ARG A 74 -1.25 5.54 13.48
N ARG A 75 -0.57 5.02 12.46
CA ARG A 75 -0.93 5.24 11.05
C ARG A 75 -2.31 4.69 10.73
N ARG A 76 -2.66 3.49 11.21
CA ARG A 76 -4.02 2.94 11.08
C ARG A 76 -5.08 3.92 11.58
N ARG A 77 -4.87 4.50 12.78
CA ARG A 77 -5.80 5.49 13.36
C ARG A 77 -5.83 6.78 12.55
N ALA A 78 -4.69 7.28 12.09
CA ALA A 78 -4.61 8.47 11.26
C ALA A 78 -5.37 8.27 9.94
N VAL A 79 -5.09 7.18 9.22
CA VAL A 79 -5.75 6.86 7.94
C VAL A 79 -7.24 6.66 8.12
N TRP A 80 -7.69 6.03 9.22
CA TRP A 80 -9.12 5.94 9.58
C TRP A 80 -9.77 7.32 9.70
N SER A 81 -9.11 8.23 10.41
CA SER A 81 -9.64 9.57 10.73
C SER A 81 -9.75 10.48 9.51
N LEU A 82 -9.08 10.15 8.40
CA LEU A 82 -9.09 10.94 7.17
C LEU A 82 -10.12 10.45 6.13
N GLN A 83 -10.82 9.33 6.41
CA GLN A 83 -11.77 8.76 5.47
C GLN A 83 -13.07 9.55 5.41
N ALA A 84 -13.69 9.52 4.23
CA ALA A 84 -15.07 9.94 4.09
C ALA A 84 -16.00 9.05 4.96
N PRO A 85 -17.10 9.62 5.47
CA PRO A 85 -18.20 8.83 6.02
C PRO A 85 -18.63 7.75 5.01
N PRO A 86 -19.12 6.58 5.47
CA PRO A 86 -19.77 5.64 4.57
C PRO A 86 -20.89 6.37 3.81
N THR A 87 -20.93 6.25 2.48
CA THR A 87 -22.05 6.75 1.70
C THR A 87 -23.31 6.00 2.11
N THR A 88 -24.16 6.65 2.90
CA THR A 88 -25.54 6.22 3.05
C THR A 88 -26.18 6.35 1.68
N SER A 89 -26.62 5.25 1.10
CA SER A 89 -27.50 5.26 -0.08
C SER A 89 -28.61 6.27 0.19
N THR A 90 -28.61 7.37 -0.56
CA THR A 90 -29.57 8.45 -0.41
C THR A 90 -30.95 7.86 -0.62
N THR A 91 -31.73 7.72 0.45
CA THR A 91 -33.18 7.68 0.32
C THR A 91 -33.54 9.00 -0.35
N THR A 92 -33.95 8.94 -1.61
CA THR A 92 -34.57 10.05 -2.33
C THR A 92 -35.78 10.51 -1.54
N LEU A 93 -35.58 11.46 -0.63
CA LEU A 93 -36.65 12.34 -0.21
C LEU A 93 -36.96 13.19 -1.44
N HIS A 94 -38.00 12.77 -2.17
CA HIS A 94 -38.62 13.59 -3.20
C HIS A 94 -38.85 15.00 -2.62
N PRO A 95 -38.32 16.06 -3.23
CA PRO A 95 -38.77 17.40 -2.92
C PRO A 95 -40.22 17.48 -3.40
N THR A 96 -41.17 17.62 -2.47
CA THR A 96 -42.51 18.08 -2.82
C THR A 96 -42.38 19.46 -3.48
N GLU A 97 -42.82 19.58 -4.72
CA GLU A 97 -42.83 20.83 -5.48
C GLU A 97 -43.51 21.95 -4.68
N PRO A 98 -42.91 23.15 -4.58
CA PRO A 98 -43.66 24.31 -4.17
C PRO A 98 -44.53 24.80 -5.34
N ARG A 99 -45.84 24.65 -5.12
CA ARG A 99 -46.97 25.25 -5.83
C ARG A 99 -46.67 26.67 -6.32
N ALA A 100 -46.86 26.89 -7.62
CA ALA A 100 -46.74 28.18 -8.29
C ALA A 100 -47.59 29.27 -7.60
N ALA A 101 -46.95 30.39 -7.27
CA ALA A 101 -47.60 31.66 -7.00
C ALA A 101 -46.99 32.71 -7.93
N ALA A 102 -47.86 33.43 -8.63
CA ALA A 102 -47.54 34.36 -9.70
C ALA A 102 -46.80 35.62 -9.22
N GLU A 103 -45.83 36.10 -10.00
CA GLU A 103 -45.27 37.45 -9.88
C GLU A 103 -45.75 38.34 -11.04
N PRO A 104 -46.05 39.64 -10.80
CA PRO A 104 -46.33 40.60 -11.85
C PRO A 104 -45.06 41.30 -12.36
N ASN A 105 -45.00 41.45 -13.68
CA ASN A 105 -44.03 42.25 -14.44
C ASN A 105 -44.10 43.74 -14.10
N ILE A 106 -42.95 44.40 -13.84
CA ILE A 106 -42.67 45.76 -14.34
C ILE A 106 -41.19 45.88 -14.73
N SER A 107 -40.99 46.39 -15.95
CA SER A 107 -39.76 46.73 -16.65
C SER A 107 -39.10 48.02 -16.15
N ASP A 108 -37.76 48.06 -16.09
CA ASP A 108 -37.00 49.12 -16.77
C ASP A 108 -35.48 48.82 -16.88
N SER A 109 -34.88 49.27 -17.98
CA SER A 109 -33.43 49.36 -18.28
C SER A 109 -33.20 50.77 -18.86
N PRO A 110 -31.98 51.35 -19.09
CA PRO A 110 -30.62 50.78 -19.25
C PRO A 110 -29.51 51.77 -18.69
N PRO A 111 -28.28 51.96 -19.25
CA PRO A 111 -27.43 51.18 -20.16
C PRO A 111 -25.94 50.97 -19.74
N LYS A 112 -25.28 50.16 -20.56
CA LYS A 112 -23.88 49.64 -20.56
C LYS A 112 -22.78 50.69 -20.76
N LYS A 113 -21.57 50.43 -20.23
CA LYS A 113 -20.28 50.89 -20.82
C LYS A 113 -19.20 49.79 -20.83
N LYS A 114 -18.67 49.53 -22.03
CA LYS A 114 -17.52 48.66 -22.36
C LYS A 114 -16.20 49.38 -22.04
N ARG A 115 -15.19 48.66 -21.52
CA ARG A 115 -13.77 49.03 -21.72
C ARG A 115 -12.93 47.81 -22.10
N LYS A 116 -12.23 47.97 -23.21
CA LYS A 116 -11.30 47.08 -23.92
C LYS A 116 -9.90 47.35 -23.36
N ARG A 117 -9.07 46.32 -23.08
CA ARG A 117 -7.64 46.53 -22.87
C ARG A 117 -6.79 45.47 -23.58
N THR A 118 -5.72 45.98 -24.16
CA THR A 118 -4.90 45.50 -25.27
C THR A 118 -3.73 44.61 -24.84
N VAL A 119 -3.33 43.76 -25.78
CA VAL A 119 -2.13 42.88 -25.79
C VAL A 119 -0.86 43.69 -26.08
N PRO A 120 0.31 43.30 -25.56
CA PRO A 120 1.57 43.47 -26.28
C PRO A 120 2.24 42.12 -26.62
N LYS A 121 2.88 42.09 -27.79
CA LYS A 121 3.57 40.96 -28.43
C LYS A 121 5.10 41.06 -28.23
N ASN A 122 5.73 39.88 -28.16
CA ASN A 122 7.07 39.47 -28.62
C ASN A 122 8.33 39.82 -27.80
N THR A 123 9.03 38.75 -27.36
CA THR A 123 10.49 38.54 -27.46
C THR A 123 10.78 37.01 -27.40
N PRO A 124 11.92 36.51 -27.93
CA PRO A 124 11.98 35.27 -28.68
C PRO A 124 12.42 34.01 -27.91
N THR A 125 12.13 32.91 -28.59
CA THR A 125 12.28 31.47 -28.36
C THR A 125 13.71 30.97 -28.05
N THR A 126 13.81 30.03 -27.10
CA THR A 126 14.73 28.87 -27.22
C THR A 126 13.94 27.62 -26.82
N GLN A 127 13.59 26.79 -27.81
CA GLN A 127 12.89 25.52 -27.64
C GLN A 127 13.91 24.44 -27.24
N ALA A 128 13.68 23.78 -26.10
CA ALA A 128 14.29 22.48 -25.80
C ALA A 128 13.46 21.38 -26.48
N PRO A 129 14.08 20.31 -27.02
CA PRO A 129 13.37 19.31 -27.81
C PRO A 129 12.42 18.47 -26.95
N VAL A 130 11.21 18.28 -27.48
CA VAL A 130 10.16 17.39 -26.97
C VAL A 130 10.62 15.93 -27.17
N PRO A 131 10.65 15.07 -26.13
CA PRO A 131 10.89 13.64 -26.32
C PRO A 131 9.68 12.97 -26.99
N PRO A 132 9.89 11.93 -27.81
CA PRO A 132 8.81 11.29 -28.56
C PRO A 132 7.79 10.63 -27.62
N ALA A 133 6.52 10.70 -28.01
CA ALA A 133 5.40 10.14 -27.29
C ALA A 133 5.57 8.64 -27.03
N THR A 134 5.73 8.28 -25.76
CA THR A 134 5.57 6.90 -25.31
C THR A 134 4.10 6.53 -25.39
N GLN A 135 3.80 5.44 -26.09
CA GLN A 135 2.46 4.86 -26.18
C GLN A 135 1.93 4.62 -24.76
N GLN A 136 0.85 5.33 -24.41
CA GLN A 136 0.08 5.05 -23.21
C GLN A 136 -0.57 3.69 -23.40
N HIS A 137 -0.08 2.69 -22.70
CA HIS A 137 -0.87 1.50 -22.43
C HIS A 137 -2.02 1.95 -21.52
N ASP A 138 -3.25 1.78 -21.99
CA ASP A 138 -4.47 2.03 -21.22
C ASP A 138 -4.41 1.21 -19.93
N ALA A 139 -4.14 1.89 -18.81
CA ALA A 139 -4.20 1.28 -17.49
C ALA A 139 -5.67 1.09 -17.12
N ASP A 140 -6.02 -0.12 -16.66
CA ASP A 140 -7.34 -0.43 -16.13
C ASP A 140 -7.79 0.61 -15.08
N PRO A 141 -9.11 0.89 -14.98
CA PRO A 141 -9.62 1.91 -14.07
C PRO A 141 -9.29 1.54 -12.61
N VAL A 142 -8.60 2.47 -11.94
CA VAL A 142 -8.31 2.43 -10.50
C VAL A 142 -9.64 2.32 -9.74
N PRO A 143 -9.79 1.41 -8.76
CA PRO A 143 -10.96 1.40 -7.89
C PRO A 143 -11.15 2.79 -7.27
N ASP A 144 -12.38 3.33 -7.28
CA ASP A 144 -12.69 4.64 -6.67
C ASP A 144 -12.12 4.67 -5.24
N LEU A 145 -10.99 5.37 -5.08
CA LEU A 145 -10.32 5.50 -3.80
C LEU A 145 -11.29 6.24 -2.88
N PRO A 146 -11.71 5.67 -1.72
CA PRO A 146 -12.44 6.46 -0.74
C PRO A 146 -11.58 7.68 -0.44
N ALA A 147 -12.14 8.89 -0.57
CA ALA A 147 -11.38 10.13 -0.52
C ALA A 147 -10.44 10.11 0.70
N ARG A 148 -9.16 9.79 0.45
CA ARG A 148 -8.16 9.48 1.48
C ARG A 148 -7.80 10.70 2.35
N ALA A 149 -8.35 11.85 1.97
CA ALA A 149 -8.19 13.15 2.60
C ALA A 149 -9.55 13.88 2.62
N TYR A 150 -10.62 13.17 3.03
CA TYR A 150 -11.94 13.81 3.20
C TYR A 150 -11.87 14.84 4.32
N PHE A 151 -11.32 14.46 5.47
CA PHE A 151 -10.99 15.40 6.53
C PHE A 151 -9.59 16.00 6.27
N PRO A 152 -9.41 17.32 6.40
CA PRO A 152 -8.09 17.95 6.35
C PRO A 152 -7.15 17.35 7.41
N ALA A 153 -5.86 17.25 7.09
CA ALA A 153 -4.85 16.79 8.05
C ALA A 153 -4.83 17.64 9.32
N SER A 154 -5.18 18.94 9.23
CA SER A 154 -5.30 19.83 10.39
C SER A 154 -6.31 19.33 11.44
N CYS A 155 -7.39 18.66 11.03
CA CYS A 155 -8.37 18.12 11.97
C CYS A 155 -7.75 17.03 12.86
N LEU A 156 -6.90 16.17 12.31
CA LEU A 156 -6.17 15.16 13.08
C LEU A 156 -5.20 15.81 14.07
N HIS A 157 -4.57 16.92 13.69
CA HIS A 157 -3.66 17.67 14.56
C HIS A 157 -4.40 18.39 15.70
N GLU A 158 -5.54 19.01 15.40
CA GLU A 158 -6.30 19.83 16.35
C GLU A 158 -7.15 18.98 17.31
N PHE A 159 -7.80 17.93 16.80
CA PHE A 159 -8.75 17.12 17.56
C PHE A 159 -8.25 15.72 17.91
N GLY A 160 -7.07 15.34 17.41
CA GLY A 160 -6.57 13.98 17.53
C GLY A 160 -7.31 12.98 16.62
N PRO A 161 -6.95 11.69 16.69
CA PRO A 161 -7.57 10.67 15.85
C PRO A 161 -9.01 10.38 16.27
N GLN A 162 -9.88 10.15 15.29
CA GLN A 162 -11.24 9.70 15.53
C GLN A 162 -11.24 8.35 16.26
N PRO A 163 -12.20 8.13 17.19
CA PRO A 163 -12.36 6.84 17.82
C PRO A 163 -12.68 5.77 16.77
N ILE A 164 -12.11 4.58 16.96
CA ILE A 164 -12.48 3.40 16.17
C ILE A 164 -13.67 2.74 16.87
N PRO A 165 -14.87 2.73 16.27
CA PRO A 165 -16.04 2.09 16.88
C PRO A 165 -15.80 0.59 17.04
N PRO A 166 -16.44 -0.10 18.01
CA PRO A 166 -16.35 -1.55 18.10
C PRO A 166 -16.85 -2.21 16.82
N SER A 167 -16.23 -3.32 16.42
CA SER A 167 -16.74 -4.14 15.30
C SER A 167 -17.94 -4.96 15.79
N ILE A 168 -19.13 -4.37 15.70
CA ILE A 168 -20.39 -5.04 16.05
C ILE A 168 -20.83 -5.89 14.85
N LYS A 169 -21.06 -7.19 15.06
CA LYS A 169 -21.84 -8.00 14.13
C LYS A 169 -23.28 -7.51 14.24
N GLY A 170 -23.91 -7.01 13.18
CA GLY A 170 -25.37 -6.83 13.17
C GLY A 170 -26.01 -8.16 13.59
N GLU A 171 -26.89 -8.21 14.58
CA GLU A 171 -28.21 -7.60 14.57
C GLU A 171 -28.46 -6.78 15.85
N VAL A 172 -28.72 -5.46 15.68
CA VAL A 172 -29.51 -4.71 16.66
C VAL A 172 -30.80 -4.33 15.93
N GLN A 173 -31.93 -4.88 16.40
CA GLN A 173 -33.25 -4.49 15.93
C GLN A 173 -33.43 -2.98 16.16
N GLY A 174 -33.59 -2.22 15.07
CA GLY A 174 -34.12 -0.85 15.14
C GLY A 174 -33.19 0.28 14.68
N GLU A 175 -31.86 0.09 14.67
CA GLU A 175 -30.93 1.12 14.17
C GLU A 175 -30.07 0.55 13.04
N ARG A 176 -30.23 1.08 11.82
CA ARG A 176 -29.37 0.78 10.66
C ARG A 176 -28.00 1.45 10.82
N GLY A 177 -27.27 1.11 11.87
CA GLY A 177 -25.86 1.46 12.00
C GLY A 177 -25.08 0.71 10.93
N SER A 178 -24.27 1.42 10.15
CA SER A 178 -23.35 0.86 9.15
C SER A 178 -22.19 0.13 9.86
N GLY A 179 -22.48 -0.94 10.61
CA GLY A 179 -21.48 -1.72 11.31
C GLY A 179 -20.47 -2.29 10.32
N ARG A 180 -19.31 -1.63 10.18
CA ARG A 180 -18.19 -2.13 9.38
C ARG A 180 -17.76 -3.45 10.04
N GLY A 181 -18.07 -4.57 9.38
CA GLY A 181 -17.74 -5.90 9.88
C GLY A 181 -16.24 -6.09 10.12
N LYS A 182 -15.85 -7.19 10.76
CA LYS A 182 -14.44 -7.48 11.09
C LYS A 182 -13.50 -7.50 9.87
N THR A 183 -14.06 -7.62 8.67
CA THR A 183 -13.37 -7.67 7.38
C THR A 183 -13.24 -6.29 6.70
N ALA A 184 -13.72 -5.22 7.33
CA ALA A 184 -13.59 -3.86 6.81
C ALA A 184 -12.54 -3.05 7.60
N PHE A 185 -11.90 -2.11 6.93
CA PHE A 185 -10.98 -1.17 7.58
C PHE A 185 -11.73 -0.30 8.61
N PRO A 186 -11.18 -0.13 9.84
CA PRO A 186 -9.81 -0.40 10.30
C PRO A 186 -9.68 -1.72 11.09
N HIS A 187 -10.69 -2.59 11.05
CA HIS A 187 -10.75 -3.84 11.82
C HIS A 187 -10.05 -5.00 11.13
N ASN A 188 -9.95 -4.95 9.81
CA ASN A 188 -9.27 -5.95 9.00
C ASN A 188 -7.74 -5.86 9.02
N VAL A 189 -7.14 -4.92 9.77
CA VAL A 189 -5.69 -4.76 9.84
C VAL A 189 -5.16 -4.84 11.28
N SER A 190 -4.10 -5.62 11.47
CA SER A 190 -3.37 -5.74 12.73
C SER A 190 -1.86 -5.70 12.52
N PHE A 191 -1.11 -5.34 13.57
CA PHE A 191 0.34 -5.28 13.53
C PHE A 191 0.98 -6.05 14.68
N ARG A 192 2.14 -6.66 14.44
CA ARG A 192 2.94 -7.38 15.45
C ARG A 192 4.41 -6.98 15.39
N ALA A 193 5.00 -6.80 16.57
CA ALA A 193 6.45 -6.75 16.73
C ALA A 193 6.98 -8.18 16.90
N ALA A 194 7.78 -8.65 15.95
CA ALA A 194 8.38 -9.98 15.98
C ALA A 194 9.57 -10.09 15.01
N ASP A 195 10.59 -10.85 15.39
CA ASP A 195 11.50 -11.43 14.41
C ASP A 195 10.79 -12.60 13.74
N TRP A 196 10.01 -12.29 12.70
CA TRP A 196 9.21 -13.27 11.98
C TRP A 196 10.07 -14.30 11.22
N THR A 197 11.36 -14.02 10.98
CA THR A 197 12.25 -15.01 10.36
C THR A 197 12.58 -16.16 11.31
N ALA A 198 12.63 -15.88 12.61
CA ALA A 198 12.94 -16.83 13.66
C ALA A 198 11.71 -17.37 14.41
N THR A 199 10.58 -16.66 14.39
CA THR A 199 9.42 -16.97 15.25
C THR A 199 8.10 -16.98 14.48
N ASP A 200 7.19 -17.87 14.88
CA ASP A 200 5.83 -17.93 14.35
C ASP A 200 4.90 -17.01 15.14
N ILE A 201 3.91 -16.43 14.45
CA ILE A 201 2.82 -15.65 15.04
C ILE A 201 1.51 -16.45 15.01
N PRO A 202 0.53 -16.17 15.90
CA PRO A 202 -0.71 -16.94 15.97
C PRO A 202 -1.48 -17.06 14.65
N GLU A 203 -1.42 -16.03 13.80
CA GLU A 203 -2.09 -15.99 12.50
C GLU A 203 -1.47 -16.95 11.47
N ASP A 204 -0.20 -17.32 11.61
CA ASP A 204 0.50 -18.23 10.69
C ASP A 204 -0.23 -19.58 10.61
N LYS A 205 -0.90 -20.00 11.70
CA LYS A 205 -1.65 -21.26 11.76
C LYS A 205 -2.83 -21.31 10.77
N ALA A 206 -3.42 -20.17 10.44
CA ALA A 206 -4.55 -20.12 9.50
C ALA A 206 -4.10 -20.04 8.03
N GLY A 207 -2.81 -19.79 7.79
CA GLY A 207 -2.23 -19.54 6.48
C GLY A 207 -2.70 -18.25 5.81
N TYR A 208 -2.03 -17.91 4.72
CA TYR A 208 -2.24 -16.69 3.96
C TYR A 208 -2.57 -16.99 2.50
N ASP A 209 -3.43 -16.14 1.92
CA ASP A 209 -3.74 -16.15 0.49
C ASP A 209 -2.69 -15.34 -0.28
N VAL A 210 -2.18 -14.26 0.33
CA VAL A 210 -1.10 -13.42 -0.22
C VAL A 210 -0.06 -13.10 0.84
N ILE A 211 1.21 -13.17 0.51
CA ILE A 211 2.30 -12.62 1.34
C ILE A 211 3.05 -11.58 0.53
N VAL A 212 3.20 -10.38 1.08
CA VAL A 212 4.04 -9.32 0.50
C VAL A 212 5.34 -9.19 1.31
N VAL A 213 6.47 -9.13 0.60
CA VAL A 213 7.81 -9.01 1.16
C VAL A 213 8.54 -7.94 0.37
N PHE A 214 8.45 -6.70 0.85
CA PHE A 214 8.95 -5.55 0.13
C PHE A 214 10.25 -5.01 0.70
N SER A 215 11.28 -4.92 -0.13
CA SER A 215 12.59 -4.37 0.24
C SER A 215 13.15 -4.99 1.55
N LEU A 216 13.00 -6.30 1.75
CA LEU A 216 13.40 -6.98 3.00
C LEU A 216 14.53 -8.00 2.81
N THR A 217 14.57 -8.71 1.67
CA THR A 217 15.46 -9.87 1.47
C THR A 217 16.92 -9.55 1.73
N LYS A 218 17.41 -8.37 1.34
CA LYS A 218 18.79 -7.94 1.62
C LYS A 218 19.14 -8.00 3.10
N TRP A 219 18.25 -7.51 3.96
CA TRP A 219 18.53 -7.43 5.39
C TRP A 219 18.55 -8.82 6.00
N ILE A 220 17.61 -9.68 5.64
CA ILE A 220 17.61 -11.10 6.03
C ILE A 220 18.91 -11.76 5.56
N HIS A 221 19.27 -11.56 4.31
CA HIS A 221 20.44 -12.18 3.67
C HIS A 221 21.76 -11.74 4.30
N LEU A 222 21.93 -10.45 4.61
CA LEU A 222 23.13 -9.93 5.27
C LEU A 222 23.25 -10.35 6.75
N HIS A 223 22.13 -10.56 7.46
CA HIS A 223 22.15 -10.96 8.86
C HIS A 223 22.19 -12.48 9.05
N ALA A 224 21.51 -13.24 8.19
CA ALA A 224 21.30 -14.67 8.35
C ALA A 224 21.95 -15.54 7.26
N LEU A 225 22.75 -14.93 6.36
CA LEU A 225 23.46 -15.58 5.26
C LEU A 225 22.51 -16.30 4.26
N ASP A 226 23.10 -17.06 3.34
CA ASP A 226 22.35 -17.80 2.31
C ASP A 226 21.39 -18.82 2.93
N THR A 227 21.80 -19.48 4.03
CA THR A 227 21.00 -20.47 4.76
C THR A 227 19.78 -19.84 5.40
N GLY A 228 19.92 -18.69 6.06
CA GLY A 228 18.81 -17.99 6.66
C GLY A 228 17.82 -17.43 5.64
N LEU A 229 18.30 -16.94 4.50
CA LEU A 229 17.40 -16.50 3.42
C LEU A 229 16.63 -17.69 2.82
N THR A 230 17.28 -18.84 2.65
CA THR A 230 16.63 -20.06 2.17
C THR A 230 15.57 -20.57 3.16
N ALA A 231 15.89 -20.57 4.46
CA ALA A 231 14.95 -20.91 5.52
C ALA A 231 13.75 -19.95 5.56
N PHE A 232 13.98 -18.66 5.30
CA PHE A 232 12.91 -17.67 5.16
C PHE A 232 11.99 -18.00 3.97
N PHE A 233 12.53 -18.35 2.81
CA PHE A 233 11.72 -18.78 1.66
C PHE A 233 10.92 -20.06 1.95
N GLN A 234 11.50 -21.04 2.65
CA GLN A 234 10.79 -22.24 3.11
C GLN A 234 9.64 -21.89 4.05
N LYS A 235 9.84 -20.93 4.96
CA LYS A 235 8.78 -20.46 5.85
C LYS A 235 7.65 -19.76 5.09
N LEU A 236 7.96 -18.91 4.12
CA LEU A 236 6.95 -18.28 3.24
C LEU A 236 6.08 -19.33 2.56
N HIS A 237 6.70 -20.38 2.00
CA HIS A 237 5.98 -21.49 1.36
C HIS A 237 5.07 -22.23 2.35
N ARG A 238 5.57 -22.56 3.54
CA ARG A 238 4.82 -23.28 4.59
C ARG A 238 3.55 -22.57 5.02
N VAL A 239 3.58 -21.23 5.12
CA VAL A 239 2.46 -20.43 5.62
C VAL A 239 1.55 -19.88 4.51
N LEU A 240 1.94 -20.03 3.25
CA LEU A 240 1.03 -19.83 2.12
C LEU A 240 0.07 -21.01 1.97
N ARG A 241 -1.19 -20.70 1.69
CA ARG A 241 -2.17 -21.74 1.32
C ARG A 241 -1.85 -22.28 -0.08
N PRO A 242 -2.30 -23.50 -0.42
CA PRO A 242 -2.31 -23.98 -1.80
C PRO A 242 -2.96 -22.96 -2.74
N GLY A 243 -2.31 -22.65 -3.86
CA GLY A 243 -2.75 -21.58 -4.77
C GLY A 243 -2.55 -20.13 -4.28
N GLY A 244 -1.99 -19.93 -3.08
CA GLY A 244 -1.64 -18.62 -2.56
C GLY A 244 -0.55 -17.94 -3.37
N THR A 245 -0.31 -16.65 -3.10
CA THR A 245 0.58 -15.80 -3.89
C THR A 245 1.66 -15.17 -3.01
N LEU A 246 2.93 -15.39 -3.35
CA LEU A 246 4.02 -14.55 -2.87
C LEU A 246 4.15 -13.29 -3.75
N VAL A 247 4.44 -12.14 -3.15
CA VAL A 247 4.82 -10.90 -3.83
C VAL A 247 6.14 -10.45 -3.22
N LEU A 248 7.24 -10.67 -3.94
CA LEU A 248 8.59 -10.37 -3.47
C LEU A 248 9.14 -9.11 -4.14
N GLU A 249 9.88 -8.28 -3.41
CA GLU A 249 10.70 -7.21 -3.99
C GLU A 249 12.12 -7.33 -3.42
N PRO A 250 13.01 -8.08 -4.09
CA PRO A 250 14.39 -8.17 -3.67
C PRO A 250 15.16 -6.91 -4.07
N GLN A 251 16.04 -6.44 -3.19
CA GLN A 251 16.91 -5.32 -3.54
C GLN A 251 18.10 -5.77 -4.40
N PRO A 252 18.58 -4.91 -5.31
CA PRO A 252 19.69 -5.25 -6.18
C PRO A 252 21.01 -5.32 -5.41
N TRP A 253 21.98 -6.06 -5.95
CA TRP A 253 23.25 -6.35 -5.29
C TRP A 253 24.06 -5.09 -4.94
N GLU A 254 23.95 -4.03 -5.74
CA GLU A 254 24.59 -2.73 -5.50
C GLU A 254 24.19 -2.16 -4.14
N SER A 255 22.94 -2.38 -3.72
CA SER A 255 22.45 -1.92 -2.43
C SER A 255 23.08 -2.66 -1.24
N TYR A 256 23.54 -3.91 -1.44
CA TYR A 256 24.31 -4.67 -0.44
C TYR A 256 25.69 -4.06 -0.23
N THR A 257 26.33 -3.58 -1.31
CA THR A 257 27.67 -2.95 -1.24
C THR A 257 27.69 -1.69 -0.38
N LYS A 258 26.56 -0.97 -0.34
CA LYS A 258 26.33 0.18 0.54
C LYS A 258 26.05 -0.29 1.97
N ALA A 259 25.12 -1.23 2.14
CA ALA A 259 24.70 -1.73 3.45
C ALA A 259 25.84 -2.40 4.25
N ARG A 260 26.74 -3.13 3.59
CA ARG A 260 27.88 -3.79 4.26
C ARG A 260 28.82 -2.81 4.98
N ARG A 261 28.82 -1.52 4.59
CA ARG A 261 29.67 -0.48 5.21
C ARG A 261 29.10 0.01 6.54
N MET A 262 27.89 -0.39 6.90
CA MET A 262 27.19 0.09 8.09
C MET A 262 27.62 -0.61 9.38
N SER A 263 28.25 -1.79 9.31
CA SER A 263 28.74 -2.53 10.48
C SER A 263 29.83 -3.55 10.08
N PRO A 264 30.83 -3.81 10.94
CA PRO A 264 31.83 -4.87 10.73
C PRO A 264 31.20 -6.24 10.47
N THR A 265 30.15 -6.61 11.22
CA THR A 265 29.45 -7.90 11.06
C THR A 265 28.81 -8.03 9.68
N LEU A 266 28.17 -6.96 9.18
CA LEU A 266 27.58 -6.96 7.84
C LEU A 266 28.65 -7.04 6.75
N LYS A 267 29.82 -6.43 6.96
CA LYS A 267 30.98 -6.53 6.05
C LYS A 267 31.49 -7.97 6.00
N GLU A 268 31.62 -8.62 7.14
CA GLU A 268 32.05 -10.01 7.23
C GLU A 268 31.03 -10.95 6.57
N ASN A 269 29.75 -10.83 6.91
CA ASN A 269 28.69 -11.66 6.34
C ASN A 269 28.57 -11.47 4.83
N TYR A 270 28.65 -10.22 4.32
CA TYR A 270 28.67 -9.95 2.88
C TYR A 270 29.74 -10.76 2.14
N SER A 271 30.92 -10.94 2.75
CA SER A 271 32.02 -11.70 2.12
C SER A 271 31.75 -13.20 2.02
N LYS A 272 30.81 -13.71 2.81
CA LYS A 272 30.39 -15.13 2.86
C LYS A 272 29.22 -15.44 1.93
N LEU A 273 28.53 -14.43 1.38
CA LEU A 273 27.35 -14.64 0.54
C LEU A 273 27.74 -15.20 -0.82
N LEU A 274 27.22 -16.37 -1.15
CA LEU A 274 27.38 -17.02 -2.46
C LEU A 274 26.14 -16.76 -3.32
N LEU A 275 24.95 -16.87 -2.72
CA LEU A 275 23.69 -16.58 -3.40
C LEU A 275 23.61 -15.09 -3.75
N ARG A 276 23.12 -14.80 -4.96
CA ARG A 276 22.83 -13.45 -5.44
C ARG A 276 21.33 -13.30 -5.71
N PRO A 277 20.77 -12.07 -5.70
CA PRO A 277 19.36 -11.83 -5.98
C PRO A 277 18.85 -12.46 -7.29
N GLU A 278 19.70 -12.55 -8.31
CA GLU A 278 19.38 -13.18 -9.59
C GLU A 278 19.08 -14.69 -9.45
N GLY A 279 19.68 -15.34 -8.45
CA GLY A 279 19.47 -16.75 -8.12
C GLY A 279 18.24 -17.03 -7.24
N PHE A 280 17.59 -16.02 -6.67
CA PHE A 280 16.44 -16.24 -5.77
C PHE A 280 15.29 -16.99 -6.46
N GLY A 281 15.09 -16.78 -7.76
CA GLY A 281 14.06 -17.48 -8.51
C GLY A 281 14.30 -18.98 -8.68
N GLU A 282 15.54 -19.45 -8.59
CA GLU A 282 15.87 -20.88 -8.55
C GLU A 282 15.61 -21.48 -7.18
N VAL A 283 16.08 -20.81 -6.12
CA VAL A 283 15.82 -21.24 -4.74
C VAL A 283 14.32 -21.33 -4.44
N LEU A 284 13.52 -20.36 -4.93
CA LEU A 284 12.06 -20.43 -4.77
C LEU A 284 11.45 -21.64 -5.50
N ARG A 285 11.96 -22.02 -6.68
CA ARG A 285 11.51 -23.24 -7.37
C ARG A 285 11.86 -24.50 -6.58
N GLU A 286 13.09 -24.57 -6.05
CA GLU A 286 13.54 -25.69 -5.22
C GLU A 286 12.71 -25.83 -3.93
N VAL A 287 12.25 -24.71 -3.36
CA VAL A 287 11.37 -24.68 -2.19
C VAL A 287 9.97 -25.23 -2.49
N GLY A 288 9.52 -25.25 -3.75
CA GLY A 288 8.22 -25.80 -4.16
C GLY A 288 7.25 -24.80 -4.80
N PHE A 289 7.70 -23.58 -5.06
CA PHE A 289 6.89 -22.64 -5.82
C PHE A 289 6.88 -22.96 -7.32
N ALA A 290 5.77 -22.67 -8.02
CA ALA A 290 5.58 -22.89 -9.46
C ALA A 290 6.56 -22.13 -10.39
N GLY A 291 7.50 -21.38 -9.82
CA GLY A 291 8.45 -20.54 -10.53
C GLY A 291 7.89 -19.15 -10.80
N PRO A 292 8.76 -18.14 -10.97
CA PRO A 292 8.35 -16.85 -10.48
C PRO A 292 8.25 -15.83 -11.63
N VAL A 293 7.15 -15.08 -11.72
CA VAL A 293 6.84 -14.16 -12.84
C VAL A 293 7.39 -12.75 -12.59
N ARG A 294 7.81 -12.02 -13.64
CA ARG A 294 8.22 -10.61 -13.55
C ARG A 294 7.07 -9.69 -13.98
N MET A 295 6.66 -8.70 -13.16
CA MET A 295 5.56 -7.77 -13.53
C MET A 295 5.93 -6.30 -13.80
N GLY A 296 7.19 -5.85 -13.71
CA GLY A 296 7.53 -4.45 -14.07
C GLY A 296 8.77 -3.88 -13.37
N CYS A 297 8.84 -2.55 -13.20
CA CYS A 297 9.76 -1.81 -12.32
C CYS A 297 8.98 -0.77 -11.49
N GLY A 298 9.11 -0.80 -10.15
CA GLY A 298 8.42 0.15 -9.26
C GLY A 298 9.18 0.33 -7.95
N GLY A 299 9.66 1.55 -7.68
CA GLY A 299 10.48 1.91 -6.51
C GLY A 299 11.62 2.87 -6.87
N GLU A 300 12.22 3.54 -5.87
CA GLU A 300 13.44 4.33 -6.08
C GLU A 300 14.61 3.40 -6.43
N GLY A 301 14.99 3.34 -7.71
CA GLY A 301 16.11 2.49 -8.15
C GLY A 301 16.07 2.02 -9.60
N GLY A 302 14.96 2.18 -10.32
CA GLY A 302 14.96 2.11 -11.78
C GLY A 302 15.15 0.73 -12.44
N GLU A 303 15.51 -0.35 -11.73
CA GLU A 303 15.65 -1.67 -12.36
C GLU A 303 15.05 -2.82 -11.51
N TYR A 304 14.30 -3.69 -12.21
CA TYR A 304 13.71 -4.97 -11.82
C TYR A 304 12.78 -4.96 -10.60
N PHE A 305 11.49 -4.69 -10.83
CA PHE A 305 10.48 -5.29 -9.98
C PHE A 305 10.40 -6.78 -10.33
N LEU A 306 10.47 -7.59 -9.29
CA LEU A 306 10.43 -9.03 -9.37
C LEU A 306 9.34 -9.50 -8.41
N ALA A 307 8.08 -9.08 -8.60
CA ALA A 307 6.96 -9.70 -7.89
C ALA A 307 6.80 -11.12 -8.40
N LEU A 308 7.55 -12.00 -7.78
CA LEU A 308 7.49 -13.42 -7.97
C LEU A 308 6.16 -13.94 -7.48
N LEU A 309 5.16 -13.87 -8.36
CA LEU A 309 3.93 -14.63 -8.20
C LEU A 309 4.33 -16.09 -8.23
N ALA A 310 4.42 -16.63 -7.02
CA ALA A 310 4.90 -17.96 -6.75
C ALA A 310 3.72 -18.62 -6.06
N SER A 311 3.01 -19.48 -6.79
CA SER A 311 1.93 -20.28 -6.23
C SER A 311 2.46 -21.61 -5.74
N VAL A 312 1.97 -22.03 -4.58
CA VAL A 312 2.16 -23.39 -4.09
C VAL A 312 1.49 -24.31 -5.10
N GLY A 313 2.26 -25.18 -5.74
CA GLY A 313 1.75 -26.10 -6.76
C GLY A 313 0.64 -27.00 -6.21
N PHE A 314 -0.29 -27.41 -7.07
CA PHE A 314 -1.17 -28.52 -6.73
C PHE A 314 -0.32 -29.80 -6.78
N GLY A 315 -0.03 -30.36 -5.60
CA GLY A 315 0.52 -31.71 -5.48
C GLY A 315 -0.53 -32.76 -5.80
#